data_AF-A0A2V9YZ74-F1
#
_entry.id   AF-A0A2V9YZ74-F1
#
_cell.length_a   1.000
_cell.length_b   1.000
_cell.length_c   1.000
_cell.angle_alpha   90.00
_cell.angle_beta   90.00
_cell.angle_gamma   90.00
#
_symmetry.space_group_name_H-M   'P 1'
#
loop_
_entity.id
_entity.type
_entity.pdbx_description
1 polymer ?
#
loop_
_entity_poly.entity_id
_entity_poly.type
_entity_poly.pdbx_seq_one_letter_code
_entity_poly.pdbx_strand_id
1 'polypeptide(L)' 'MPPAKTKPSPVLLPRQQVAQIAELSGVQAAFTWFRRHEEELCRWQMEFASIPAPPFGESKRAAWLKKRFNDVGLS' A
#
# COMPACT_ATOMS: atom_id res chain seq x y z
N MET A 1 -15.68 -28.40 39.02
CA MET A 1 -15.79 -27.29 38.05
C MET A 1 -15.57 -27.86 36.65
N PRO A 2 -16.53 -27.77 35.72
CA PRO A 2 -16.25 -28.13 34.34
C PRO A 2 -15.35 -27.05 33.69
N PRO A 3 -14.39 -27.43 32.82
CA PRO A 3 -13.53 -26.46 32.14
C PRO A 3 -14.33 -25.64 31.12
N ALA A 4 -14.12 -24.32 31.11
CA ALA A 4 -14.71 -23.42 30.13
C ALA A 4 -14.24 -23.82 28.72
N LYS A 5 -15.18 -24.25 27.87
CA LYS A 5 -14.91 -24.57 26.46
C LYS A 5 -14.61 -23.27 25.72
N THR A 6 -13.35 -23.01 25.39
CA THR A 6 -12.96 -21.93 24.48
C THR A 6 -13.60 -22.22 23.13
N LYS A 7 -14.57 -21.40 22.72
CA LYS A 7 -15.20 -21.54 21.40
C LYS A 7 -14.13 -21.24 20.34
N PRO A 8 -13.92 -22.13 19.35
CA PRO A 8 -13.03 -21.83 18.24
C PRO A 8 -13.55 -20.58 17.54
N SER A 9 -12.68 -19.61 17.30
CA SER A 9 -13.02 -18.43 16.52
C SER A 9 -13.42 -18.88 15.10
N PRO A 10 -14.56 -18.44 14.56
CA PRO A 10 -15.02 -18.89 13.26
C PRO A 10 -14.01 -18.52 12.18
N VAL A 11 -13.63 -19.48 11.34
CA VAL A 11 -12.80 -19.23 10.16
C VAL A 11 -13.63 -18.39 9.20
N LEU A 12 -13.25 -17.13 9.04
CA LEU A 12 -13.87 -16.22 8.10
C LEU A 12 -13.52 -16.63 6.66
N LEU A 13 -14.49 -16.50 5.76
CA LEU A 13 -14.20 -16.60 4.33
C LEU A 13 -13.29 -15.43 3.93
N PRO A 14 -12.39 -15.60 2.93
CA PRO A 14 -11.46 -14.54 2.52
C PRO A 14 -12.10 -13.17 2.28
N ARG A 15 -13.30 -13.13 1.68
CA ARG A 15 -14.04 -11.86 1.46
C ARG A 15 -14.45 -11.16 2.76
N GLN A 16 -14.82 -11.92 3.79
CA GLN A 16 -15.19 -11.36 5.10
C GLN A 16 -13.96 -10.83 5.83
N GLN A 17 -12.80 -11.50 5.68
CA GLN A 17 -11.53 -11.01 6.21
C GLN A 17 -11.13 -9.68 5.56
N VAL A 18 -11.27 -9.57 4.24
CA VAL A 18 -11.00 -8.32 3.51
C VAL A 18 -11.94 -7.21 3.98
N ALA A 19 -13.24 -7.49 4.14
CA ALA A 19 -14.21 -6.51 4.65
C ALA A 19 -13.82 -6.03 6.07
N GLN A 20 -13.47 -6.95 6.96
CA GLN A 20 -13.03 -6.62 8.31
C GLN A 20 -11.77 -5.74 8.32
N ILE A 21 -10.80 -6.01 7.45
CA ILE A 21 -9.59 -5.19 7.32
C ILE A 21 -9.93 -3.79 6.75
N ALA A 22 -10.85 -3.72 5.79
CA ALA A 22 -11.29 -2.47 5.19
C ALA A 22 -12.05 -1.56 6.17
N GLU A 23 -12.61 -2.11 7.24
CA GLU A 23 -13.25 -1.37 8.33
C GLU A 23 -12.25 -0.73 9.32
N LEU A 24 -10.97 -1.11 9.27
CA LEU A 24 -9.95 -0.49 10.12
C LEU A 24 -9.79 0.98 9.75
N SER A 25 -9.88 1.86 10.75
CA SER A 25 -9.79 3.32 10.56
C SER A 25 -8.49 3.75 9.84
N GLY A 26 -7.37 3.10 10.16
CA GLY A 26 -6.08 3.33 9.48
C GLY A 26 -6.13 2.98 7.99
N VAL A 27 -6.84 1.91 7.62
CA VAL A 27 -7.02 1.52 6.21
C VAL A 27 -7.92 2.53 5.50
N GLN A 28 -9.05 2.91 6.10
CA GLN A 28 -9.96 3.92 5.53
C GLN A 28 -9.28 5.28 5.33
N ALA A 29 -8.45 5.69 6.31
CA ALA A 29 -7.66 6.91 6.23
C ALA A 29 -6.63 6.84 5.09
N ALA A 30 -5.91 5.73 4.96
CA ALA A 30 -4.97 5.51 3.86
C ALA A 30 -5.66 5.58 2.49
N PHE A 31 -6.79 4.90 2.31
CA PHE A 31 -7.57 4.96 1.07
C PHE A 31 -8.11 6.37 0.77
N THR A 32 -8.51 7.12 1.79
CA THR A 32 -8.92 8.51 1.63
C THR A 32 -7.75 9.39 1.18
N TRP A 33 -6.56 9.16 1.74
CA TRP A 33 -5.34 9.84 1.30
C TRP A 33 -5.03 9.49 -0.17
N PHE A 34 -5.05 8.20 -0.55
CA PHE A 34 -4.80 7.78 -1.93
C PHE A 34 -5.75 8.44 -2.92
N ARG A 35 -7.06 8.47 -2.63
CA ARG A 35 -8.06 9.14 -3.48
C ARG A 35 -7.80 10.64 -3.61
N ARG A 36 -7.40 11.30 -2.51
CA ARG A 36 -7.10 12.74 -2.54
C ARG A 36 -5.87 13.07 -3.41
N HIS A 37 -4.93 12.15 -3.55
CA HIS A 37 -3.68 12.36 -4.28
C HIS A 37 -3.63 11.57 -5.61
N GLU A 38 -4.77 11.09 -6.10
CA GLU A 38 -4.83 10.22 -7.29
C GLU A 38 -4.16 10.86 -8.52
N GLU A 39 -4.45 12.13 -8.81
CA GLU A 39 -3.86 12.85 -9.94
C GLU A 39 -2.34 12.97 -9.83
N GLU A 40 -1.84 13.25 -8.62
CA GLU A 40 -0.39 13.36 -8.36
C GLU A 40 0.30 12.01 -8.50
N LEU A 41 -0.29 10.95 -7.94
CA LEU A 41 0.22 9.59 -8.05
C LEU A 41 0.25 9.12 -9.51
N CYS A 42 -0.81 9.39 -10.27
CA CYS A 42 -0.86 9.10 -11.70
C CYS A 42 0.23 9.86 -12.48
N ARG A 43 0.44 11.14 -12.18
CA ARG A 43 1.54 11.93 -12.76
C ARG A 43 2.89 11.30 -12.44
N TRP A 44 3.14 10.96 -11.19
CA TRP A 44 4.39 10.29 -10.79
C TRP A 44 4.59 8.94 -11.47
N GLN A 45 3.52 8.16 -11.64
CA GLN A 45 3.60 6.89 -12.36
C GLN A 45 3.98 7.10 -13.83
N MET A 46 3.41 8.11 -14.50
CA MET A 46 3.78 8.46 -15.88
C MET A 46 5.23 8.95 -15.99
N GLU A 47 5.66 9.84 -15.08
CA GLU A 47 7.05 10.30 -15.00
C GLU A 47 8.01 9.12 -14.83
N PHE A 48 7.75 8.23 -13.87
CA PHE A 48 8.57 7.06 -13.59
C PHE A 48 8.63 6.09 -14.79
N ALA A 49 7.48 5.80 -15.40
CA ALA A 49 7.37 4.91 -16.54
C ALA A 49 8.09 5.47 -17.78
N SER A 50 8.17 6.80 -17.92
CA SER A 50 8.87 7.45 -19.02
C SER A 50 10.39 7.29 -18.96
N ILE A 51 10.97 7.02 -17.78
CA ILE A 51 12.40 6.84 -17.60
C ILE A 51 12.78 5.45 -18.11
N PRO A 52 13.60 5.31 -19.17
CA PRO A 52 14.04 4.01 -19.64
C PRO A 52 14.85 3.29 -18.56
N ALA A 53 14.59 2.00 -18.38
CA ALA A 53 15.37 1.14 -17.51
C ALA A 53 15.56 -0.22 -18.21
N PRO A 54 16.41 -0.25 -19.24
CA PRO A 54 16.82 -1.52 -19.83
C PRO A 54 17.56 -2.35 -18.76
N PRO A 55 17.70 -3.67 -18.96
CA PRO A 55 18.49 -4.51 -18.06
C PRO A 55 19.86 -3.90 -17.77
N PHE A 56 20.22 -3.74 -16.49
CA PHE A 56 21.46 -3.13 -16.00
C PHE A 56 21.60 -1.61 -16.24
N GLY A 57 20.58 -0.95 -16.79
CA GLY A 57 20.52 0.49 -17.04
C GLY A 57 19.55 1.24 -16.11
N GLU A 58 19.17 0.67 -14.98
CA GLU A 58 18.09 1.16 -14.13
C GLU A 58 18.49 2.33 -13.22
N SER A 59 19.76 2.74 -13.23
CA SER A 59 20.32 3.75 -12.31
C SER A 59 19.57 5.08 -12.32
N LYS A 60 19.14 5.55 -13.50
CA LYS A 60 18.37 6.81 -13.61
C LYS A 60 17.00 6.70 -12.95
N ARG A 61 16.32 5.57 -13.16
CA ARG A 61 15.00 5.29 -12.57
C ARG A 61 15.11 5.12 -11.04
N ALA A 62 16.15 4.44 -10.56
CA ALA A 62 16.45 4.31 -9.14
C ALA A 62 16.73 5.67 -8.47
N ALA A 63 17.52 6.54 -9.11
CA ALA A 63 17.79 7.88 -8.61
C ALA A 63 16.52 8.74 -8.50
N TRP A 64 15.62 8.66 -9.48
CA TRP A 64 14.32 9.32 -9.41
C TRP A 64 13.48 8.81 -8.23
N LEU A 65 13.42 7.48 -8.02
CA LEU A 65 12.65 6.89 -6.93
C LEU A 65 13.20 7.30 -5.56
N LYS A 66 14.53 7.25 -5.40
CA LYS A 66 15.22 7.70 -4.17
C LYS A 66 14.87 9.14 -3.84
N LYS A 67 14.84 10.04 -4.84
CA LYS A 67 14.44 11.43 -4.63
C LYS A 67 13.00 11.51 -4.10
N ARG A 68 12.06 10.80 -4.71
CA ARG A 68 10.64 10.80 -4.26
C ARG A 68 10.47 10.25 -2.83
N PHE A 69 11.24 9.24 -2.46
CA PHE A 69 11.25 8.72 -1.08
C PHE A 69 11.81 9.74 -0.08
N ASN A 70 12.92 10.38 -0.42
CA ASN A 70 13.49 11.44 0.41
C ASN A 70 12.50 12.60 0.61
N ASP A 71 11.76 12.98 -0.45
CA ASP A 71 10.76 14.07 -0.40
C ASP A 71 9.63 13.77 0.62
N VAL A 72 9.36 12.50 0.93
CA VAL A 72 8.38 12.06 1.95
C VAL A 72 9.02 11.59 3.26
N GLY A 73 10.32 11.83 3.44
CA GLY A 73 11.06 11.52 4.67
C GLY A 73 11.50 10.06 4.82
N LEU A 74 11.53 9.30 3.71
CA LEU A 74 12.07 7.95 3.68
C LEU A 74 13.49 7.98 3.11
N SER A 75 14.48 7.56 3.91
CA SER A 75 15.93 7.61 3.57
C SER A 75 16.54 6.24 3.35
#